data_AF-A0A0P1EYT2-F1
#
_entry.id   AF-A0A0P1EYT2-F1
#
_cell.length_a   1.000
_cell.length_b   1.000
_cell.length_c   1.000
_cell.angle_alpha   90.00
_cell.angle_beta   90.00
_cell.angle_gamma   90.00
#
_symmetry.space_group_name_H-M   'P 1'
#
loop_
_entity.id
_entity.type
_entity.pdbx_description
1 polymer ?
#
loop_
_entity_poly.entity_id
_entity_poly.type
_entity_poly.pdbx_seq_one_letter_code
_entity_poly.pdbx_strand_id
1 'polypeptide(L)'
;MRSDRTAHLKEEAHTWTPELVRDRMIEAVRWARYNAGSPGPSQIRSSMPEYTPTLEDHLAYGWGLPEKAEGVAEAERSKRVTMSPERVDEMIWVLDWCRLYLAKDCPGDAVMLNLWLRCKVHRFNFEAALKSRGYPMSRRHADRMKDRALSTISQRLDREGSKP
;
A
#
# COMPACT_ATOMS: atom_id res chain seq x y z
N MET A 1 7.99 21.99 21.89
CA MET A 1 8.89 20.86 22.17
C MET A 1 8.12 19.55 21.93
N ARG A 2 8.25 18.98 20.73
CA ARG A 2 7.68 17.68 20.32
C ARG A 2 8.73 16.97 19.46
N SER A 3 9.86 16.61 20.06
CA SER A 3 10.95 15.90 19.36
C SER A 3 11.53 14.70 20.13
N ASP A 4 10.92 14.27 21.24
CA ASP A 4 11.48 13.18 22.05
C ASP A 4 10.90 11.80 21.77
N ARG A 5 9.83 11.69 20.96
CA ARG A 5 9.19 10.38 20.71
C ARG A 5 9.86 9.55 19.60
N THR A 6 10.83 10.12 18.89
CA THR A 6 11.49 9.46 17.74
C THR A 6 12.87 8.89 18.07
N ALA A 7 13.45 9.21 19.23
CA ALA A 7 14.81 8.77 19.60
C ALA A 7 14.84 7.43 20.36
N HIS A 8 13.72 6.99 20.95
CA HIS A 8 13.64 5.77 21.77
C HIS A 8 13.52 4.45 20.99
N LEU A 9 13.39 4.47 19.67
CA LEU A 9 13.22 3.24 18.88
C LEU A 9 14.54 2.54 18.51
N LYS A 10 15.69 3.06 18.95
CA LYS A 10 17.00 2.64 18.43
C LYS A 10 17.72 1.55 19.23
N GLU A 11 17.21 1.11 20.39
CA GLU A 11 18.02 0.25 21.28
C GLU A 11 17.27 -0.78 22.16
N GLU A 12 15.99 -1.07 21.88
CA GLU A 12 15.24 -2.05 22.70
C GLU A 12 15.15 -3.41 21.97
N ALA A 13 15.97 -4.36 22.44
CA ALA A 13 15.91 -5.81 22.26
C ALA A 13 15.45 -6.33 20.87
N HIS A 14 16.41 -6.93 20.17
CA HIS A 14 16.36 -7.58 18.84
C HIS A 14 15.43 -8.80 18.75
N THR A 15 14.20 -8.72 19.26
CA THR A 15 13.19 -9.77 19.18
C THR A 15 12.08 -9.34 18.24
N TRP A 16 12.02 -10.00 17.10
CA TRP A 16 11.00 -9.80 16.09
C TRP A 16 9.67 -10.38 16.57
N THR A 17 8.78 -9.50 17.02
CA THR A 17 7.40 -9.89 17.32
C THR A 17 6.52 -9.84 16.06
N PRO A 18 5.47 -10.67 15.97
CA PRO A 18 4.53 -10.63 14.85
C PRO A 18 3.86 -9.26 14.68
N GLU A 19 3.68 -8.52 15.78
CA GLU A 19 3.11 -7.17 15.76
C GLU A 19 4.08 -6.15 15.16
N LEU A 20 5.37 -6.24 15.50
CA LEU A 20 6.40 -5.39 14.92
C LEU A 20 6.54 -5.65 13.41
N VAL A 21 6.57 -6.92 13.01
CA VAL A 21 6.60 -7.34 11.60
C VAL A 21 5.40 -6.76 10.85
N ARG A 22 4.19 -6.89 11.43
CA ARG A 22 2.96 -6.34 10.87
C ARG A 22 3.08 -4.84 10.61
N ASP A 23 3.55 -4.09 11.61
CA ASP A 23 3.59 -2.63 11.53
C ASP A 23 4.63 -2.16 10.51
N ARG A 24 5.80 -2.83 10.45
CA ARG A 24 6.83 -2.60 9.42
C ARG A 24 6.33 -2.91 8.02
N MET A 25 5.65 -4.03 7.81
CA MET A 25 5.08 -4.38 6.51
C MET A 25 3.99 -3.39 6.07
N ILE A 26 3.14 -2.91 6.99
CA ILE A 26 2.16 -1.87 6.67
C ILE A 26 2.85 -0.56 6.25
N GLU A 27 3.91 -0.17 6.97
CA GLU A 27 4.71 1.01 6.62
C GLU A 27 5.29 0.88 5.22
N ALA A 28 5.92 -0.25 4.90
CA ALA A 28 6.52 -0.53 3.60
C ALA A 28 5.49 -0.55 2.47
N VAL A 29 4.32 -1.16 2.67
CA VAL A 29 3.25 -1.18 1.64
C VAL A 29 2.63 0.21 1.45
N ARG A 30 2.51 1.02 2.51
CA ARG A 30 2.09 2.42 2.40
C ARG A 30 3.11 3.22 1.61
N TRP A 31 4.38 3.09 1.94
CA TRP A 31 5.48 3.74 1.22
C TRP A 31 5.46 3.35 -0.26
N ALA A 32 5.35 2.06 -0.56
CA ALA A 32 5.25 1.56 -1.94
C ALA A 32 4.07 2.18 -2.68
N ARG A 33 2.90 2.28 -2.04
CA ARG A 33 1.72 2.92 -2.67
C ARG A 33 1.98 4.39 -3.02
N TYR A 34 2.63 5.16 -2.15
CA TYR A 34 2.88 6.58 -2.40
C TYR A 34 3.99 6.83 -3.42
N ASN A 35 4.95 5.90 -3.54
CA ASN A 35 6.15 6.09 -4.38
C ASN A 35 6.16 5.30 -5.69
N ALA A 36 5.44 4.16 -5.79
CA ALA A 36 5.47 3.27 -6.96
C ALA A 36 4.72 3.82 -8.19
N GLY A 37 4.08 4.99 -8.09
CA GLY A 37 3.29 5.55 -9.18
C GLY A 37 2.03 4.73 -9.50
N SER A 38 1.30 5.14 -10.53
CA SER A 38 0.11 4.39 -10.98
C SER A 38 0.56 3.11 -11.72
N PRO A 39 0.01 1.93 -11.40
CA PRO A 39 0.38 0.70 -12.08
C PRO A 39 -0.20 0.70 -13.52
N GLY A 40 0.66 0.98 -14.50
CA GLY A 40 0.35 0.86 -15.93
C GLY A 40 -0.10 2.15 -16.62
N PRO A 41 -0.36 2.10 -17.94
CA PRO A 41 -0.74 3.27 -18.75
C PRO A 41 -2.17 3.76 -18.49
N SER A 42 -2.85 3.34 -17.41
CA SER A 42 -4.26 3.69 -17.18
C SER A 42 -4.50 5.18 -16.92
N GLN A 43 -3.43 5.96 -16.66
CA GLN A 43 -3.48 7.42 -16.62
C GLN A 43 -3.17 8.09 -17.96
N ILE A 44 -2.69 7.33 -18.96
CA ILE A 44 -2.84 7.70 -20.36
C ILE A 44 -4.31 7.47 -20.70
N ARG A 45 -5.18 8.34 -20.17
CA ARG A 45 -6.48 8.58 -20.81
C ARG A 45 -6.16 8.94 -22.26
N SER A 46 -6.99 8.47 -23.19
CA SER A 46 -6.80 8.63 -24.63
C SER A 46 -6.05 9.92 -24.96
N SER A 47 -4.96 9.84 -25.72
CA SER A 47 -4.28 11.01 -26.29
C SER A 47 -5.15 11.80 -27.27
N MET A 48 -6.44 11.47 -27.37
CA MET A 48 -7.45 12.34 -27.94
C MET A 48 -7.46 13.63 -27.13
N PRO A 49 -7.22 14.78 -27.75
CA PRO A 49 -7.45 16.06 -27.11
C PRO A 49 -8.86 16.05 -26.54
N GLU A 50 -8.99 16.39 -25.26
CA GLU A 50 -10.29 16.69 -24.70
C GLU A 50 -10.83 17.88 -25.49
N TYR A 51 -11.94 17.69 -26.21
CA TYR A 51 -12.61 18.81 -26.87
C TYR A 51 -13.17 19.69 -25.76
N THR A 52 -12.44 20.76 -25.46
CA THR A 52 -12.89 21.82 -24.57
C THR A 52 -13.51 22.90 -25.44
N PRO A 53 -14.85 23.03 -25.49
CA PRO A 53 -15.49 24.07 -26.29
C PRO A 53 -14.98 25.43 -25.85
N THR A 54 -14.65 26.28 -26.81
CA THR A 54 -14.20 27.63 -26.51
C THR A 54 -15.39 28.51 -26.09
N LEU A 55 -15.09 29.67 -25.49
CA LEU A 55 -16.13 30.66 -25.17
C LEU A 55 -16.91 31.08 -26.43
N GLU A 56 -16.24 31.14 -27.58
CA GLU A 56 -16.86 31.47 -28.87
C GLU A 56 -17.85 30.38 -29.31
N ASP A 57 -17.52 29.10 -29.13
CA ASP A 57 -18.43 27.98 -29.42
C ASP A 57 -19.68 28.05 -28.52
N HIS A 58 -19.49 28.32 -27.23
CA HIS A 58 -20.58 28.47 -26.26
C HIS A 58 -21.57 29.59 -26.63
N LEU A 59 -21.05 30.72 -27.12
CA LEU A 59 -21.87 31.85 -27.56
C LEU A 59 -22.55 31.57 -28.91
N ALA A 60 -21.86 30.90 -29.84
CA ALA A 60 -22.39 30.57 -31.17
C ALA A 60 -23.56 29.58 -31.13
N TYR A 61 -23.51 28.59 -30.24
CA TYR A 61 -24.57 27.57 -30.08
C TYR A 61 -25.59 27.90 -28.98
N GLY A 62 -25.50 29.08 -28.37
CA GLY A 62 -26.45 29.56 -27.36
C GLY A 62 -26.41 28.79 -26.04
N TRP A 63 -25.30 28.12 -25.72
CA TRP A 63 -25.13 27.34 -24.49
C TRP A 63 -24.85 28.19 -23.25
N GLY A 64 -24.67 29.51 -23.41
CA GLY A 64 -24.38 30.44 -22.32
C GLY A 64 -22.93 30.38 -21.85
N LEU A 65 -22.59 31.18 -20.83
CA LEU A 65 -21.23 31.25 -20.28
C LEU A 65 -20.83 29.88 -19.69
N PRO A 66 -19.63 29.36 -19.97
CA PRO A 66 -19.17 28.10 -19.40
C PRO A 66 -19.09 28.24 -17.87
N GLU A 67 -19.95 27.51 -17.16
CA GLU A 67 -19.85 27.37 -15.72
C GLU A 67 -18.55 26.62 -15.41
N LYS A 68 -17.58 27.29 -14.78
CA LYS A 68 -16.43 26.58 -14.21
C LYS A 68 -16.98 25.69 -13.10
N ALA A 69 -16.99 24.38 -13.34
CA ALA A 69 -17.11 23.40 -12.27
C ALA A 69 -15.94 23.60 -11.30
N GLU A 70 -16.13 24.44 -10.29
CA GLU A 70 -15.34 24.44 -9.06
C GLU A 70 -15.53 23.09 -8.38
N GLY A 71 -14.86 22.05 -8.85
CA GLY A 71 -15.15 20.73 -8.32
C GLY A 71 -14.52 19.53 -8.99
N VAL A 72 -13.65 19.69 -10.00
CA VAL A 72 -12.77 18.57 -10.34
C VAL A 72 -11.67 18.56 -9.28
N ALA A 73 -11.97 17.93 -8.16
CA ALA A 73 -11.01 17.61 -7.12
C ALA A 73 -9.77 17.06 -7.82
N GLU A 74 -8.73 17.89 -7.88
CA GLU A 74 -7.38 17.46 -8.22
C GLU A 74 -7.10 16.30 -7.31
N ALA A 75 -7.23 15.08 -7.84
CA ALA A 75 -6.98 13.86 -7.12
C ALA A 75 -5.62 14.05 -6.45
N GLU A 76 -5.65 14.19 -5.12
CA GLU A 76 -4.55 14.65 -4.28
C GLU A 76 -3.25 14.10 -4.86
N ARG A 77 -2.48 14.95 -5.56
CA ARG A 77 -1.16 14.57 -6.07
C ARG A 77 -0.33 14.33 -4.82
N SER A 78 -0.35 13.09 -4.34
CA SER A 78 0.27 12.70 -3.10
C SER A 78 1.75 13.03 -3.22
N LYS A 79 2.20 14.03 -2.44
CA LYS A 79 3.58 14.50 -2.46
C LYS A 79 4.49 13.29 -2.20
N ARG A 80 5.35 12.97 -3.16
CA ARG A 80 6.38 11.94 -3.00
C ARG A 80 7.24 12.35 -1.81
N VAL A 81 7.27 11.52 -0.78
CA VAL A 81 8.10 11.78 0.39
C VAL A 81 9.52 11.38 0.02
N THR A 82 10.43 12.36 -0.09
CA THR A 82 11.85 12.10 -0.29
C THR A 82 12.40 11.42 0.97
N MET A 83 12.70 10.13 0.90
CA MET A 83 13.33 9.36 1.98
C MET A 83 14.83 9.19 1.73
N SER A 84 15.61 8.91 2.78
CA SER A 84 17.02 8.56 2.63
C SER A 84 17.19 7.23 1.87
N PRO A 85 18.30 7.01 1.16
CA PRO A 85 18.57 5.75 0.46
C PRO A 85 18.53 4.53 1.39
N GLU A 86 19.15 4.61 2.56
CA GLU A 86 19.15 3.53 3.57
C GLU A 86 17.73 3.11 3.95
N ARG A 87 16.84 4.09 4.14
CA ARG A 87 15.45 3.83 4.49
C ARG A 87 14.65 3.24 3.34
N VAL A 88 15.01 3.55 2.09
CA VAL A 88 14.41 2.91 0.91
C VAL A 88 14.84 1.45 0.83
N ASP A 89 16.11 1.16 1.06
CA ASP A 89 16.63 -0.21 1.06
C ASP A 89 15.95 -1.07 2.14
N GLU A 90 15.79 -0.53 3.36
CA GLU A 90 15.01 -1.18 4.43
C GLU A 90 13.56 -1.49 3.98
N MET A 91 12.89 -0.54 3.32
CA MET A 91 11.50 -0.74 2.85
C MET A 91 11.42 -1.79 1.75
N ILE A 92 12.37 -1.80 0.82
CA ILE A 92 12.46 -2.82 -0.24
C ILE A 92 12.70 -4.19 0.39
N TRP A 93 13.60 -4.28 1.36
CA TRP A 93 13.89 -5.52 2.08
C TRP A 93 12.66 -6.07 2.82
N VAL A 94 11.91 -5.21 3.50
CA VAL A 94 10.65 -5.58 4.17
C VAL A 94 9.60 -6.10 3.19
N LEU A 95 9.49 -5.50 1.99
CA LEU A 95 8.57 -5.98 0.96
C LEU A 95 8.96 -7.37 0.44
N ASP A 96 10.24 -7.71 0.49
CA ASP A 96 10.76 -8.98 0.02
C ASP A 96 10.54 -10.14 1.01
N TRP A 97 10.20 -9.87 2.27
CA TRP A 97 9.95 -10.90 3.30
C TRP A 97 8.89 -11.94 2.88
N CYS A 98 7.82 -11.50 2.21
CA CYS A 98 6.80 -12.43 1.69
C CYS A 98 7.41 -13.44 0.72
N ARG A 99 8.32 -12.99 -0.14
CA ARG A 99 8.98 -13.84 -1.13
C ARG A 99 10.01 -14.76 -0.47
N LEU A 100 10.81 -14.22 0.44
CA LEU A 100 11.91 -14.93 1.09
C LEU A 100 11.42 -16.01 2.07
N TYR A 101 10.43 -15.68 2.90
CA TYR A 101 10.05 -16.51 4.04
C TYR A 101 8.76 -17.30 3.86
N LEU A 102 7.85 -16.88 2.99
CA LEU A 102 6.53 -17.51 2.86
C LEU A 102 6.28 -18.19 1.53
N ALA A 103 6.83 -17.68 0.41
CA ALA A 103 6.47 -18.17 -0.93
C ALA A 103 6.80 -19.64 -1.17
N LYS A 104 7.85 -20.16 -0.53
CA LYS A 104 8.28 -21.56 -0.67
C LYS A 104 7.51 -22.53 0.23
N ASP A 105 7.33 -22.16 1.50
CA ASP A 105 6.81 -23.07 2.52
C ASP A 105 5.27 -23.01 2.60
N CYS A 106 4.69 -21.81 2.54
CA CYS A 106 3.27 -21.56 2.76
C CYS A 106 2.70 -20.53 1.76
N PRO A 107 2.54 -20.88 0.47
CA PRO A 107 2.09 -19.93 -0.55
C PRO A 107 0.67 -19.40 -0.27
N GLY A 108 -0.22 -20.21 0.29
CA GLY A 108 -1.58 -19.76 0.65
C GLY A 108 -1.60 -18.67 1.73
N ASP A 109 -0.74 -18.81 2.73
CA ASP A 109 -0.60 -17.84 3.83
C ASP A 109 -0.02 -16.52 3.30
N ALA A 110 0.93 -16.59 2.36
CA ALA A 110 1.47 -15.42 1.67
C ALA A 110 0.39 -14.65 0.90
N VAL A 111 -0.52 -15.35 0.19
CA VAL A 111 -1.62 -14.72 -0.56
C VAL A 111 -2.58 -14.01 0.39
N MET A 112 -2.94 -14.64 1.51
CA MET A 112 -3.84 -14.03 2.51
C MET A 112 -3.20 -12.83 3.19
N LEU A 113 -1.92 -12.90 3.56
CA LEU A 113 -1.19 -11.78 4.14
C LEU A 113 -1.14 -10.59 3.18
N ASN A 114 -0.81 -10.82 1.91
CA ASN A 114 -0.77 -9.77 0.89
C ASN A 114 -2.15 -9.14 0.65
N LEU A 115 -3.21 -9.95 0.60
CA LEU A 115 -4.58 -9.44 0.47
C LEU A 115 -4.95 -8.56 1.66
N TRP A 116 -4.65 -9.02 2.87
CA TRP A 116 -4.92 -8.27 4.09
C TRP A 116 -4.14 -6.95 4.16
N LEU A 117 -2.84 -6.96 3.82
CA LEU A 117 -2.01 -5.75 3.76
C LEU A 117 -2.59 -4.72 2.79
N ARG A 118 -3.01 -5.17 1.60
CA ARG A 118 -3.69 -4.29 0.63
C ARG A 118 -4.98 -3.72 1.20
N CYS A 119 -5.84 -4.54 1.82
CA CYS A 119 -7.06 -4.06 2.46
C CYS A 119 -6.76 -3.02 3.54
N LYS A 120 -5.71 -3.22 4.34
CA LYS A 120 -5.32 -2.29 5.41
C LYS A 120 -4.81 -0.95 4.87
N VAL A 121 -4.04 -0.97 3.79
CA VAL A 121 -3.47 0.24 3.17
C VAL A 121 -4.50 1.00 2.34
N HIS A 122 -5.39 0.31 1.64
CA HIS A 122 -6.47 0.91 0.85
C HIS A 122 -7.74 1.19 1.65
N ARG A 123 -7.77 0.85 2.94
CA ARG A 123 -8.93 0.98 3.84
C ARG A 123 -10.17 0.23 3.33
N PHE A 124 -9.98 -0.91 2.69
CA PHE A 124 -11.06 -1.79 2.23
C PHE A 124 -11.44 -2.84 3.28
N ASN A 125 -12.68 -3.31 3.21
CA ASN A 125 -13.15 -4.41 4.04
C ASN A 125 -12.54 -5.73 3.55
N PHE A 126 -11.82 -6.41 4.45
CA PHE A 126 -11.16 -7.67 4.17
C PHE A 126 -12.13 -8.80 3.80
N GLU A 127 -13.29 -8.88 4.45
CA GLU A 127 -14.29 -9.90 4.15
C GLU A 127 -14.91 -9.69 2.76
N ALA A 128 -15.18 -8.44 2.41
CA ALA A 128 -15.67 -8.09 1.07
C ALA A 128 -14.63 -8.44 0.00
N ALA A 129 -13.34 -8.21 0.27
CA ALA A 129 -12.25 -8.56 -0.63
C ALA A 129 -12.03 -10.07 -0.81
N LEU A 130 -12.33 -10.88 0.22
CA LEU A 130 -12.32 -12.34 0.10
C LEU A 130 -13.45 -12.83 -0.82
N LYS A 131 -14.67 -12.29 -0.63
CA LYS A 131 -15.83 -12.62 -1.46
C LYS A 131 -15.65 -12.18 -2.90
N SER A 132 -15.14 -10.98 -3.15
CA SER A 132 -14.94 -10.46 -4.51
C SER A 132 -13.90 -11.26 -5.31
N ARG A 133 -12.95 -11.90 -4.63
CA ARG A 133 -11.96 -12.78 -5.25
C ARG A 133 -12.40 -14.24 -5.33
N GLY A 134 -13.61 -14.57 -4.88
CA GLY A 134 -14.17 -15.93 -4.96
C GLY A 134 -13.54 -16.93 -4.00
N TYR A 135 -12.86 -16.49 -2.93
CA TYR A 135 -12.33 -17.42 -1.94
C TYR A 135 -13.48 -18.00 -1.09
N PRO A 136 -13.67 -19.33 -1.04
CA PRO A 136 -14.76 -19.97 -0.29
C PRO A 136 -14.49 -20.01 1.24
N MET A 137 -13.59 -19.17 1.74
CA MET A 137 -13.05 -19.24 3.10
C MET A 137 -13.77 -18.26 4.03
N SER A 138 -13.97 -18.67 5.28
CA SER A 138 -14.49 -17.77 6.32
C SER A 138 -13.43 -16.75 6.73
N ARG A 139 -13.87 -15.55 7.13
CA ARG A 139 -13.00 -14.49 7.64
C ARG A 139 -12.06 -14.98 8.74
N ARG A 140 -12.57 -15.79 9.68
CA ARG A 140 -11.81 -16.32 10.82
C ARG A 140 -10.67 -17.25 10.37
N HIS A 141 -10.87 -18.02 9.30
CA HIS A 141 -9.81 -18.84 8.72
C HIS A 141 -8.74 -17.97 8.06
N ALA A 142 -9.14 -16.96 7.29
CA ALA A 142 -8.22 -16.02 6.67
C ALA A 142 -7.39 -15.21 7.69
N ASP A 143 -8.02 -14.78 8.79
CA ASP A 143 -7.32 -14.11 9.90
C ASP A 143 -6.24 -15.02 10.51
N ARG A 144 -6.55 -16.32 10.72
CA ARG A 144 -5.56 -17.31 11.21
C ARG A 144 -4.41 -17.52 10.24
N MET A 145 -4.66 -17.57 8.93
CA MET A 145 -3.61 -17.69 7.91
C MET A 145 -2.69 -16.47 7.93
N LYS A 146 -3.26 -15.27 8.05
CA LYS A 146 -2.50 -14.02 8.19
C LYS A 146 -1.67 -14.00 9.48
N ASP A 147 -2.26 -14.39 10.63
CA ASP A 147 -1.53 -14.43 11.90
C ASP A 147 -0.40 -15.46 11.88
N ARG A 148 -0.63 -16.63 11.25
CA ARG A 148 0.40 -17.65 11.03
C ARG A 148 1.53 -17.12 10.17
N ALA A 149 1.20 -16.45 9.05
CA ALA A 149 2.18 -15.85 8.15
C ALA A 149 3.10 -14.86 8.89
N LEU A 150 2.51 -13.98 9.70
CA LEU A 150 3.25 -13.02 10.52
C LEU A 150 4.15 -13.71 11.54
N SER A 151 3.65 -14.75 12.20
CA SER A 151 4.45 -15.54 13.15
C SER A 151 5.60 -16.29 12.49
N THR A 152 5.41 -16.81 11.27
CA THR A 152 6.48 -17.48 10.53
C THR A 152 7.57 -16.50 10.13
N ILE A 153 7.19 -15.31 9.62
CA ILE A 153 8.18 -14.26 9.29
C ILE A 153 8.95 -13.86 10.54
N SER A 154 8.26 -13.63 11.66
CA SER A 154 8.91 -13.16 12.89
C SER A 154 9.94 -14.18 13.42
N GLN A 155 9.59 -15.46 13.46
CA GLN A 155 10.50 -16.54 13.86
C GLN A 155 11.70 -16.70 12.92
N ARG A 156 11.50 -16.49 11.61
CA ARG A 156 12.59 -16.55 10.62
C ARG A 156 13.56 -15.37 10.81
N LEU A 157 13.04 -14.17 11.04
CA LEU A 157 13.84 -12.98 11.30
C LEU A 157 14.63 -13.11 12.62
N ASP A 158 14.02 -13.66 13.67
CA ASP A 158 14.70 -13.96 14.93
C ASP A 158 15.86 -14.96 14.75
N ARG A 159 15.67 -15.97 13.89
CA ARG A 159 16.68 -16.99 13.62
C ARG A 159 17.85 -16.46 12.79
N GLU A 160 17.58 -15.56 11.85
CA GLU A 160 18.61 -15.03 10.94
C GLU A 160 19.42 -13.91 11.58
N GLY A 161 18.87 -13.22 12.59
CA GLY A 161 19.43 -11.99 13.15
C GLY A 161 19.37 -10.88 12.11
N SER A 162 18.93 -9.66 12.47
CA SER A 162 18.71 -8.58 11.48
C SER A 162 19.86 -8.46 10.48
N LYS A 163 19.57 -8.80 9.23
CA LYS A 163 20.32 -8.31 8.08
C LYS A 163 19.88 -6.86 7.81
N PRO A 164 20.79 -6.07 7.23
CA PRO A 164 21.12 -4.67 7.58
C PRO A 164 19.97 -3.69 7.61
#